data_AF-A0A946PI63-F1
#
_entry.id   AF-A0A946PI63-F1
#
_cell.length_a   1.000
_cell.length_b   1.000
_cell.length_c   1.000
_cell.angle_alpha   90.00
_cell.angle_beta   90.00
_cell.angle_gamma   90.00
#
_symmetry.space_group_name_H-M   'P 1'
#
loop_
_entity.id
_entity.type
_entity.pdbx_description
1 polymer ?
#
loop_
_entity_poly.entity_id
_entity_poly.type
_entity_poly.pdbx_seq_one_letter_code
_entity_poly.pdbx_strand_id
1 'polypeptide(L)'
;MIQRVQSLFFFFSAICLITIVYTFPVLQNTEEYFLLSEYFPLVRLAVLLSAALSLFAIFQFKNRKRQMLIAAISRFMITIAVFTLVFFYRGEEQFGLGMILMLIPFITLYAANFFIKKDEKLVKSADRIR
;
A
#
# COMPACT_ATOMS: atom_id res chain seq x y z
N MET A 1 -17.92 -5.11 -15.43
CA MET A 1 -18.15 -5.68 -14.08
C MET A 1 -17.06 -5.19 -13.16
N ILE A 2 -17.34 -4.12 -12.40
CA ILE A 2 -16.37 -3.41 -11.54
C ILE A 2 -16.18 -4.07 -10.16
N GLN A 3 -17.00 -5.08 -9.86
CA GLN A 3 -17.08 -5.67 -8.53
C GLN A 3 -16.32 -6.99 -8.48
N ARG A 4 -14.99 -6.87 -8.42
CA ARG A 4 -14.12 -8.00 -8.05
C ARG A 4 -13.51 -7.73 -6.69
N VAL A 5 -13.33 -8.77 -5.90
CA VAL A 5 -12.84 -8.66 -4.51
C VAL A 5 -11.47 -7.95 -4.46
N GLN A 6 -10.62 -8.07 -5.49
CA GLN A 6 -9.36 -7.31 -5.56
C GLN A 6 -9.53 -5.79 -5.48
N SER A 7 -10.58 -5.22 -6.07
CA SER A 7 -10.81 -3.78 -6.07
C SER A 7 -11.10 -3.26 -4.66
N LEU A 8 -11.76 -4.06 -3.82
CA LEU A 8 -12.02 -3.74 -2.41
C LEU A 8 -10.72 -3.67 -1.62
N PHE A 9 -9.79 -4.60 -1.86
CA PHE A 9 -8.48 -4.59 -1.21
C PHE A 9 -7.65 -3.35 -1.60
N PHE A 10 -7.65 -2.96 -2.88
CA PHE A 10 -6.97 -1.73 -3.30
C PHE A 10 -7.59 -0.48 -2.66
N PHE A 11 -8.91 -0.40 -2.62
CA PHE A 11 -9.61 0.73 -2.02
C PHE A 11 -9.34 0.82 -0.50
N PHE A 12 -9.42 -0.31 0.20
CA PHE A 12 -9.10 -0.38 1.64
C PHE A 12 -7.66 0.03 1.91
N SER A 13 -6.70 -0.47 1.11
CA SER A 13 -5.29 -0.07 1.23
C SER A 13 -5.11 1.44 1.04
N ALA A 14 -5.74 2.04 0.03
CA ALA A 14 -5.66 3.48 -0.21
C ALA A 14 -6.20 4.31 0.97
N ILE A 15 -7.35 3.92 1.53
CA ILE A 15 -7.92 4.59 2.72
C ILE A 15 -6.95 4.48 3.90
N CYS A 16 -6.46 3.26 4.20
CA CYS A 16 -5.52 3.07 5.30
C CYS A 16 -4.27 3.95 5.15
N LEU A 17 -3.68 4.00 3.96
CA LEU A 17 -2.49 4.82 3.70
C LEU A 17 -2.77 6.30 3.92
N ILE A 18 -3.89 6.82 3.41
CA ILE A 18 -4.27 8.23 3.60
C ILE A 18 -4.49 8.52 5.08
N THR A 19 -5.24 7.68 5.80
CA THR A 19 -5.47 7.87 7.24
C THR A 19 -4.17 7.86 8.04
N ILE A 20 -3.24 6.95 7.72
CA ILE A 20 -1.92 6.88 8.36
C ILE A 20 -1.15 8.19 8.17
N VAL A 21 -1.16 8.77 6.97
CA VAL A 21 -0.41 10.01 6.67
C VAL A 21 -0.83 11.18 7.55
N TYR A 22 -2.13 11.32 7.84
CA TYR A 22 -2.67 12.51 8.49
C TYR A 22 -3.04 12.32 9.97
N THR A 23 -3.17 11.08 10.45
CA THR A 23 -3.72 10.82 11.79
C THR A 23 -2.72 10.19 12.75
N PHE A 24 -1.82 9.33 12.25
CA PHE A 24 -1.01 8.49 13.12
C PHE A 24 0.47 8.89 13.08
N PRO A 25 1.10 9.14 14.24
CA PRO A 25 2.52 9.45 14.30
C PRO A 25 3.34 8.22 13.94
N VAL A 26 4.38 8.42 13.16
CA VAL A 26 5.23 7.35 12.64
C VAL A 26 6.50 7.21 13.46
N LEU A 27 6.98 8.31 14.03
CA LEU A 27 7.99 8.35 15.07
C LEU A 27 7.44 9.16 16.25
N GLN A 28 7.96 8.90 17.45
CA GLN A 28 7.57 9.62 18.65
C GLN A 28 8.73 9.69 19.64
N ASN A 29 8.80 10.81 20.37
CA ASN A 29 9.62 10.96 21.56
C ASN A 29 8.73 11.12 22.80
N THR A 30 9.36 11.34 23.95
CA THR A 30 8.68 11.62 25.23
C THR A 30 7.81 12.88 25.17
N GLU A 31 8.17 13.85 24.31
CA GLU A 31 7.53 15.17 24.25
C GLU A 31 6.80 15.46 22.93
N GLU A 32 7.17 14.79 21.82
CA GLU A 32 6.70 15.15 20.49
C GLU A 32 6.28 13.93 19.65
N TYR A 33 5.24 14.12 18.83
CA TYR A 33 4.71 13.13 17.90
C TYR A 33 4.98 13.54 16.46
N PHE A 34 5.70 12.70 15.71
CA PHE A 34 6.11 13.02 14.35
C PHE A 34 5.17 12.42 13.31
N LEU A 35 4.31 13.26 12.75
CA LEU A 35 3.40 12.90 11.67
C LEU A 35 4.10 12.96 10.30
N LEU A 36 3.69 12.08 9.38
CA LEU A 36 4.16 12.11 7.98
C LEU A 36 3.79 13.41 7.26
N SER A 37 2.62 13.97 7.59
CA SER A 37 2.11 15.22 7.02
C SER A 37 3.08 16.39 7.20
N GLU A 38 3.83 16.42 8.30
CA GLU A 38 4.59 17.61 8.74
C GLU A 38 6.10 17.43 8.59
N TYR A 39 6.65 16.30 9.05
CA TYR A 39 8.10 16.15 9.22
C TYR A 39 8.80 15.42 8.08
N PHE A 40 8.07 14.62 7.28
CA PHE A 40 8.69 13.69 6.32
C PHE A 40 8.11 13.84 4.90
N PRO A 41 8.43 14.92 4.17
CA PRO A 41 7.81 15.21 2.88
C PRO A 41 8.08 14.13 1.81
N LEU A 42 9.28 13.54 1.79
CA LEU A 42 9.64 12.47 0.85
C LEU A 42 8.91 11.16 1.15
N VAL A 43 8.85 10.77 2.42
CA VAL A 43 8.16 9.55 2.87
C VAL A 43 6.65 9.70 2.62
N ARG A 44 6.09 10.87 2.97
CA ARG A 44 4.70 11.23 2.68
C ARG A 44 4.39 11.08 1.19
N LEU A 45 5.24 11.58 0.30
CA LEU A 45 5.05 11.47 -1.14
C LEU A 45 5.03 10.00 -1.59
N ALA A 46 5.95 9.17 -1.10
CA ALA A 46 5.97 7.74 -1.43
C ALA A 46 4.69 7.01 -0.98
N VAL A 47 4.22 7.30 0.24
CA VAL A 47 2.97 6.71 0.79
C VAL A 47 1.75 7.18 -0.01
N LEU A 48 1.65 8.47 -0.34
CA LEU A 48 0.57 9.00 -1.16
C LEU A 48 0.60 8.47 -2.60
N LEU A 49 1.79 8.29 -3.18
CA LEU A 49 1.93 7.67 -4.49
C LEU A 49 1.45 6.21 -4.47
N SER A 50 1.74 5.47 -3.40
CA SER A 50 1.20 4.12 -3.20
C SER A 50 -0.34 4.11 -3.12
N ALA A 51 -0.93 5.06 -2.40
CA ALA A 51 -2.38 5.22 -2.32
C ALA A 51 -2.99 5.56 -3.69
N ALA A 52 -2.40 6.51 -4.43
CA ALA A 52 -2.85 6.90 -5.77
C ALA A 52 -2.75 5.74 -6.77
N LEU A 53 -1.65 4.99 -6.74
CA LEU A 53 -1.49 3.79 -7.57
C LEU A 53 -2.52 2.71 -7.22
N SER A 54 -2.82 2.52 -5.94
CA SER A 54 -3.85 1.58 -5.49
C SER A 54 -5.23 1.97 -6.02
N LEU A 55 -5.61 3.25 -5.95
CA LEU A 55 -6.85 3.75 -6.56
C LEU A 55 -6.85 3.58 -8.08
N PHE A 56 -5.74 3.90 -8.74
CA PHE A 56 -5.60 3.70 -10.18
C PHE A 56 -5.75 2.22 -10.59
N ALA A 57 -5.25 1.28 -9.78
CA ALA A 57 -5.36 -0.15 -10.03
C ALA A 57 -6.80 -0.66 -10.06
N ILE A 58 -7.75 0.01 -9.39
CA ILE A 58 -9.17 -0.34 -9.41
C ILE A 58 -9.74 -0.23 -10.82
N PHE A 59 -9.38 0.84 -11.55
CA PHE A 59 -9.80 1.06 -12.93
C PHE A 59 -9.10 0.11 -13.92
N GLN A 60 -8.03 -0.57 -13.49
CA GLN A 60 -7.25 -1.50 -14.32
C GLN A 60 -7.73 -2.94 -14.33
N PHE A 61 -8.98 -3.18 -13.95
CA PHE A 61 -9.60 -4.51 -13.89
C PHE A 61 -9.56 -5.30 -15.20
N LYS A 62 -9.48 -4.63 -16.36
CA LYS A 62 -9.38 -5.29 -17.68
C LYS A 62 -8.03 -6.01 -17.86
N ASN A 63 -6.95 -5.41 -17.35
CA ASN A 63 -5.57 -5.89 -17.56
C ASN A 63 -5.00 -6.44 -16.26
N ARG A 64 -5.29 -7.71 -15.98
CA ARG A 64 -4.87 -8.43 -14.75
C ARG A 64 -3.36 -8.36 -14.50
N LYS A 65 -2.53 -8.53 -15.55
CA LYS A 65 -1.06 -8.38 -15.47
C LYS A 65 -0.63 -6.99 -15.02
N ARG A 66 -1.26 -5.94 -15.58
CA ARG A 66 -0.99 -4.54 -15.18
C ARG A 66 -1.43 -4.28 -13.74
N GLN A 67 -2.59 -4.81 -13.35
CA GLN A 67 -3.09 -4.70 -11.98
C GLN A 67 -2.12 -5.34 -10.95
N MET A 68 -1.54 -6.50 -11.29
CA MET A 68 -0.52 -7.15 -10.45
C MET A 68 0.77 -6.32 -10.35
N LEU A 69 1.22 -5.73 -11.46
CA LEU A 69 2.40 -4.87 -11.48
C LEU A 69 2.18 -3.63 -10.59
N ILE A 70 1.02 -2.97 -10.72
CA ILE A 70 0.67 -1.80 -9.90
C ILE A 70 0.63 -2.17 -8.42
N ALA A 71 0.05 -3.31 -8.05
CA ALA A 71 0.08 -3.79 -6.66
C ALA A 71 1.50 -4.08 -6.15
N ALA A 72 2.40 -4.57 -7.00
CA ALA A 72 3.80 -4.77 -6.64
C ALA A 72 4.52 -3.43 -6.42
N ILE A 73 4.34 -2.47 -7.32
CA ILE A 73 4.92 -1.12 -7.19
C ILE A 73 4.36 -0.40 -5.97
N SER A 74 3.05 -0.48 -5.72
CA SER A 74 2.42 0.15 -4.54
C SER A 74 2.99 -0.41 -3.23
N ARG A 75 3.19 -1.73 -3.14
CA ARG A 75 3.86 -2.35 -1.98
C ARG A 75 5.32 -1.92 -1.87
N PHE A 76 6.03 -1.85 -2.98
CA PHE A 76 7.42 -1.40 -3.00
C PHE A 76 7.56 0.04 -2.48
N MET A 77 6.63 0.93 -2.82
CA MET A 77 6.60 2.30 -2.28
C MET A 77 6.41 2.33 -0.76
N ILE A 78 5.56 1.46 -0.21
CA ILE A 78 5.41 1.30 1.25
C ILE A 78 6.71 0.80 1.87
N THR A 79 7.37 -0.19 1.24
CA THR A 79 8.65 -0.71 1.71
C THR A 79 9.74 0.37 1.70
N ILE A 80 9.83 1.18 0.65
CA ILE A 80 10.75 2.32 0.60
C ILE A 80 10.42 3.30 1.72
N ALA A 81 9.15 3.66 1.91
CA ALA A 81 8.75 4.59 2.97
C ALA A 81 9.20 4.11 4.35
N VAL A 82 8.91 2.85 4.70
CA VAL A 82 9.33 2.23 5.97
C VAL A 82 10.85 2.16 6.08
N PHE A 83 11.54 1.75 5.01
CA PHE A 83 13.00 1.69 4.98
C PHE A 83 13.60 3.08 5.23
N THR A 84 13.11 4.10 4.54
CA THR A 84 13.60 5.47 4.72
C THR A 84 13.40 5.95 6.16
N LEU A 85 12.23 5.67 6.76
CA LEU A 85 11.97 6.00 8.15
C LEU A 85 12.95 5.33 9.11
N VAL A 86 13.17 4.02 8.95
CA VAL A 86 14.02 3.24 9.87
C VAL A 86 15.49 3.60 9.74
N PHE A 87 16.00 3.80 8.53
CA PHE A 87 17.44 3.97 8.28
C PHE A 87 17.90 5.42 8.26
N PHE A 88 17.06 6.37 7.86
CA PHE A 88 17.46 7.77 7.73
C PHE A 88 16.86 8.68 8.79
N TYR A 89 15.69 8.34 9.35
CA TYR A 89 14.96 9.24 10.26
C TYR A 89 14.83 8.73 11.69
N ARG A 90 15.07 7.44 11.95
CA ARG A 90 14.85 6.86 13.28
C ARG A 90 15.68 7.53 14.37
N GLY A 91 16.97 7.77 14.16
CA GLY A 91 17.84 8.34 15.21
C GLY A 91 17.64 7.66 16.58
N GLU A 92 17.32 8.46 17.60
CA GLU A 92 16.93 8.03 18.96
C GLU A 92 15.40 7.92 19.17
N GLU A 93 14.62 8.25 18.14
CA GLU A 93 13.16 8.27 18.20
C GLU A 93 12.57 6.85 18.27
N GLN A 94 11.48 6.72 19.02
CA GLN A 94 10.74 5.48 19.13
C GLN A 94 9.78 5.31 17.96
N PHE A 95 9.45 4.06 17.62
CA PHE A 95 8.47 3.78 16.58
C PHE A 95 7.07 4.15 17.05
N GLY A 96 6.43 5.05 16.30
CA GLY A 96 5.03 5.40 16.51
C GLY A 96 4.09 4.35 15.94
N LEU A 97 2.81 4.40 16.35
CA LEU A 97 1.77 3.48 15.89
C LEU A 97 1.60 3.49 14.37
N GLY A 98 1.78 4.64 13.73
CA GLY A 98 1.68 4.78 12.27
C GLY A 98 2.65 3.86 11.52
N MET A 99 3.83 3.61 12.08
CA MET A 99 4.84 2.72 11.50
C MET A 99 4.37 1.26 11.48
N ILE A 100 3.79 0.79 12.59
CA ILE A 100 3.22 -0.57 12.69
C ILE A 100 1.99 -0.69 11.79
N LEU A 101 1.15 0.34 11.74
CA LEU A 101 -0.07 0.36 10.93
C LEU A 101 0.22 0.26 9.42
N MET A 102 1.41 0.64 8.93
CA MET A 102 1.79 0.45 7.52
C MET A 102 1.82 -1.02 7.08
N LEU A 103 1.89 -1.98 8.02
CA LEU A 103 1.78 -3.41 7.70
C LEU A 103 0.39 -3.78 7.17
N ILE A 104 -0.67 -3.11 7.63
CA ILE A 104 -2.05 -3.39 7.21
C ILE A 104 -2.25 -3.16 5.71
N PRO A 105 -1.99 -1.97 5.13
CA PRO A 105 -2.11 -1.76 3.69
C PRO A 105 -1.14 -2.63 2.89
N PHE A 106 0.04 -2.97 3.44
CA PHE A 106 0.99 -3.87 2.78
C PHE A 106 0.43 -5.29 2.60
N ILE A 107 -0.09 -5.89 3.68
CA ILE A 107 -0.71 -7.23 3.66
C ILE A 107 -1.95 -7.22 2.77
N THR A 108 -2.74 -6.15 2.83
CA THR A 108 -3.93 -5.97 1.99
C THR A 108 -3.57 -6.00 0.50
N LEU A 109 -2.53 -5.28 0.08
CA LEU A 109 -2.05 -5.30 -1.31
C LEU A 109 -1.46 -6.65 -1.71
N TYR A 110 -0.85 -7.38 -0.76
CA TYR A 110 -0.38 -8.73 -0.99
C TYR A 110 -1.56 -9.68 -1.26
N ALA A 111 -2.62 -9.58 -0.46
CA ALA A 111 -3.86 -10.33 -0.65
C ALA A 111 -4.52 -9.98 -2.00
N ALA A 112 -4.59 -8.70 -2.36
CA ALA A 112 -5.09 -8.27 -3.67
C ALA A 112 -4.36 -9.00 -4.82
N ASN A 113 -3.03 -9.04 -4.75
CA ASN A 113 -2.20 -9.75 -5.71
C ASN A 113 -2.46 -11.26 -5.75
N PHE A 114 -2.64 -11.90 -4.58
CA PHE A 114 -2.97 -13.31 -4.49
C PHE A 114 -4.29 -13.63 -5.21
N PHE A 115 -5.33 -12.82 -4.95
CA PHE A 115 -6.62 -12.99 -5.61
C PHE A 115 -6.51 -12.78 -7.12
N ILE A 116 -5.83 -11.73 -7.60
CA ILE A 116 -5.64 -11.50 -9.05
C ILE A 116 -4.93 -12.69 -9.73
N LYS A 117 -3.92 -13.29 -9.09
CA LYS A 117 -3.22 -14.47 -9.61
C LYS A 117 -4.13 -15.69 -9.72
N LYS A 118 -4.98 -15.94 -8.72
CA LYS A 118 -5.97 -17.03 -8.75
C LYS A 118 -6.94 -16.82 -9.92
N ASP A 119 -7.41 -15.59 -10.04
CA ASP A 119 -8.32 -15.12 -11.08
C ASP A 119 -7.75 -15.28 -12.50
N GLU A 120 -6.47 -14.97 -12.71
CA GLU A 120 -5.75 -15.17 -13.98
C GLU A 120 -5.57 -16.66 -14.31
N LYS A 121 -5.27 -17.50 -13.31
CA LYS A 121 -5.10 -18.95 -13.50
C LYS A 121 -6.39 -19.61 -13.96
N LEU A 122 -7.53 -19.23 -13.38
CA LEU A 122 -8.85 -19.75 -13.74
C LEU A 122 -9.22 -19.47 -15.20
N VAL A 123 -8.95 -18.24 -15.68
CA VAL A 123 -9.18 -17.88 -17.08
C VAL A 123 -8.29 -18.71 -18.01
N LYS A 124 -6.99 -18.82 -17.68
CA LYS A 124 -6.06 -19.61 -18.50
C LYS A 124 -6.37 -21.10 -18.51
N SER A 125 -6.91 -21.67 -17.45
CA SER A 125 -7.33 -23.09 -17.45
C SER A 125 -8.56 -23.31 -18.32
N ALA A 126 -9.51 -22.37 -18.33
CA ALA A 126 -10.68 -22.45 -19.20
C ALA A 126 -10.31 -22.35 -20.69
N ASP A 127 -9.36 -21.48 -21.03
CA ASP A 127 -8.87 -21.33 -22.41
C ASP A 127 -8.12 -22.56 -22.95
N ARG A 128 -7.57 -23.43 -22.08
CA ARG A 128 -6.87 -24.65 -22.50
C ARG A 128 -7.79 -25.83 -22.82
N ILE A 129 -9.03 -25.79 -22.33
CA ILE A 129 -10.03 -26.84 -22.54
C ILE A 129 -10.79 -26.61 -23.85
N ARG A 130 -10.79 -25.36 -24.32
CA ARG A 130 -11.45 -24.92 -25.54
C ARG A 130 -10.55 -25.09 -26.76
#